data_AF-A0A0U4ZTF5-F1
#
_entry.id   AF-A0A0U4ZTF5-F1
#
_cell.length_a   1.000
_cell.length_b   1.000
_cell.length_c   1.000
_cell.angle_alpha   90.00
_cell.angle_beta   90.00
_cell.angle_gamma   90.00
#
_symmetry.space_group_name_H-M   'P 1'
#
loop_
_entity.id
_entity.type
_entity.pdbx_description
1 polymer ?
#
loop_
_entity_poly.entity_id
_entity_poly.type
_entity_poly.pdbx_seq_one_letter_code
_entity_poly.pdbx_strand_id
1 'polypeptide(L)'
;MTHYTDYFFTSNLTDYICPNFGTFQCRPPNACAREPSTGKLYCCDHMDGSHSVCWTIPSPCKNDGSTLYCSSWGVDWCCDYDTEVCTRTTGQTNICWNKVNSEVGLIYEDTLNQLYSSLMTDDPSATTYAFDLASTLQITVSSSFSSPPPLSTWSPKPDGSSSSVLTPSTLGTTTTDGSTTTTPALGPNTVNSPDPGSHPSSSWSGGAIAAMVLAGFMVVGTVLGVIVLLLDRRKSRDIVRSGAGSGAGAEIPELDDTRPVQQVCEADGHSIRPPLVPLGPHELPSGAWAL
;
A
#
# COMPACT_ATOMS: atom_id res chain seq x y z
N MET A 1 -0.42 5.08 21.87
CA MET A 1 -1.48 4.24 21.26
C MET A 1 -0.97 3.91 19.88
N THR A 2 -0.85 2.62 19.54
CA THR A 2 -0.47 2.22 18.18
C THR A 2 -1.66 2.46 17.27
N HIS A 3 -1.42 3.08 16.10
CA HIS A 3 -2.51 3.37 15.16
C HIS A 3 -2.92 2.14 14.34
N TYR A 4 -2.05 1.14 14.26
CA TYR A 4 -2.30 -0.11 13.59
C TYR A 4 -1.94 -1.30 14.46
N THR A 5 -2.50 -2.45 14.11
CA THR A 5 -2.26 -3.76 14.70
C THR A 5 -2.13 -4.80 13.58
N ASP A 6 -1.73 -6.01 13.94
CA ASP A 6 -1.71 -7.17 13.04
C ASP A 6 -0.90 -6.92 11.77
N TYR A 7 0.38 -6.57 11.92
CA TYR A 7 1.28 -6.39 10.79
C TYR A 7 1.60 -7.74 10.14
N PHE A 8 1.54 -7.80 8.81
CA PHE A 8 1.95 -8.99 8.05
C PHE A 8 2.46 -8.64 6.67
N PHE A 9 3.40 -9.44 6.18
CA PHE A 9 3.80 -9.43 4.78
C PHE A 9 2.90 -10.37 3.97
N THR A 10 2.58 -10.00 2.74
CA THR A 10 1.94 -10.90 1.77
C THR A 10 2.98 -11.67 0.96
N SER A 11 2.62 -12.86 0.49
CA SER A 11 3.53 -13.71 -0.30
C SER A 11 3.23 -13.67 -1.81
N ASN A 12 4.14 -14.25 -2.60
CA ASN A 12 3.96 -14.41 -4.04
C ASN A 12 2.68 -15.20 -4.39
N LEU A 13 2.24 -16.11 -3.50
CA LEU A 13 1.01 -16.90 -3.68
C LEU A 13 -0.26 -16.03 -3.73
N THR A 14 -0.18 -14.82 -3.19
CA THR A 14 -1.27 -13.83 -3.17
C THR A 14 -1.03 -12.66 -4.13
N ASP A 15 -0.04 -12.77 -5.03
CA ASP A 15 0.44 -11.66 -5.86
C ASP A 15 0.84 -10.41 -5.04
N TYR A 16 1.21 -10.63 -3.77
CA TYR A 16 1.48 -9.58 -2.79
C TYR A 16 0.29 -8.65 -2.51
N ILE A 17 -0.94 -9.16 -2.55
CA ILE A 17 -2.16 -8.35 -2.40
C ILE A 17 -2.69 -8.48 -0.97
N CYS A 18 -2.86 -7.35 -0.26
CA CYS A 18 -3.52 -7.36 1.04
C CYS A 18 -4.99 -7.83 0.87
N PRO A 19 -5.58 -8.51 1.86
CA PRO A 19 -6.98 -8.90 1.78
C PRO A 19 -7.89 -7.71 1.46
N ASN A 20 -8.84 -7.89 0.54
CA ASN A 20 -9.75 -6.87 0.03
C ASN A 20 -9.14 -5.74 -0.81
N PHE A 21 -7.85 -5.76 -1.16
CA PHE A 21 -7.23 -4.72 -2.01
C PHE A 21 -7.48 -4.91 -3.51
N GLY A 22 -8.20 -5.95 -3.93
CA GLY A 22 -8.46 -6.21 -5.35
C GLY A 22 -7.17 -6.54 -6.09
N THR A 23 -6.63 -5.59 -6.86
CA THR A 23 -5.40 -5.74 -7.65
C THR A 23 -4.23 -4.90 -7.15
N PHE A 24 -4.41 -4.12 -6.08
CA PHE A 24 -3.36 -3.26 -5.54
C PHE A 24 -2.37 -4.09 -4.71
N GLN A 25 -1.10 -4.05 -5.11
CA GLN A 25 -0.04 -4.84 -4.49
C GLN A 25 0.63 -4.06 -3.35
N CYS A 26 0.91 -4.75 -2.26
CA CYS A 26 1.71 -4.33 -1.12
C CYS A 26 2.97 -5.20 -1.06
N ARG A 27 3.95 -4.89 -1.89
CA ARG A 27 5.18 -5.71 -1.99
C ARG A 27 6.09 -5.47 -0.79
N PRO A 28 6.63 -6.53 -0.16
CA PRO A 28 7.73 -6.41 0.80
C PRO A 28 8.87 -5.55 0.22
N PRO A 29 9.51 -4.69 1.03
CA PRO A 29 9.44 -4.60 2.50
C PRO A 29 8.21 -3.84 3.06
N ASN A 30 7.26 -3.40 2.23
CA ASN A 30 5.98 -2.89 2.72
C ASN A 30 5.17 -4.00 3.39
N ALA A 31 4.36 -3.63 4.38
CA ALA A 31 3.55 -4.58 5.14
C ALA A 31 2.09 -4.16 5.18
N CYS A 32 1.19 -5.14 5.15
CA CYS A 32 -0.22 -4.91 5.43
C CYS A 32 -0.39 -4.72 6.94
N ALA A 33 -1.29 -3.82 7.34
CA ALA A 33 -1.64 -3.57 8.73
C ALA A 33 -3.15 -3.31 8.87
N ARG A 34 -3.69 -3.56 10.05
CA ARG A 34 -5.12 -3.36 10.35
C ARG A 34 -5.28 -2.18 11.32
N GLU A 35 -6.20 -1.28 11.02
CA GLU A 35 -6.65 -0.29 11.98
C GLU A 35 -7.59 -0.94 13.01
N PRO A 36 -7.31 -0.86 14.32
CA PRO A 36 -8.04 -1.61 15.34
C PRO A 36 -9.48 -1.12 15.57
N SER A 37 -9.77 0.15 15.28
CA SER A 37 -11.09 0.76 15.51
C SER A 37 -12.11 0.34 14.45
N THR A 38 -11.69 0.29 13.18
CA THR A 38 -12.57 0.04 12.03
C THR A 38 -12.37 -1.35 11.42
N GLY A 39 -11.25 -2.00 11.72
CA GLY A 39 -10.81 -3.21 11.04
C GLY A 39 -10.32 -2.97 9.62
N LYS A 40 -10.19 -1.71 9.17
CA LYS A 40 -9.75 -1.35 7.82
C LYS A 40 -8.29 -1.76 7.61
N LEU A 41 -8.01 -2.30 6.43
CA LEU A 41 -6.66 -2.73 6.06
C LEU A 41 -5.93 -1.61 5.31
N TYR A 42 -4.66 -1.48 5.61
CA TYR A 42 -3.74 -0.55 4.97
C TYR A 42 -2.49 -1.31 4.50
N CYS A 43 -1.86 -0.83 3.43
CA CYS A 43 -0.49 -1.15 3.07
C CYS A 43 0.40 -0.02 3.58
N CYS A 44 1.36 -0.36 4.42
CA CYS A 44 2.25 0.59 5.08
C CYS A 44 3.62 0.55 4.42
N ASP A 45 4.02 1.68 3.85
CA ASP A 45 5.30 1.83 3.19
C ASP A 45 6.45 1.89 4.21
N HIS A 46 7.59 1.32 3.85
CA HIS A 46 8.78 1.25 4.72
C HIS A 46 9.71 2.47 4.60
N MET A 47 9.37 3.46 3.78
CA MET A 47 10.31 4.53 3.41
C MET A 47 11.00 5.17 4.62
N ASP A 48 12.32 5.27 4.56
CA ASP A 48 13.13 5.86 5.62
C ASP A 48 12.73 7.32 5.88
N GLY A 49 12.25 7.60 7.09
CA GLY A 49 12.01 8.95 7.58
C GLY A 49 10.55 9.43 7.52
N SER A 50 10.35 10.74 7.38
CA SER A 50 9.05 11.40 7.59
C SER A 50 8.02 11.24 6.46
N HIS A 51 8.27 10.35 5.50
CA HIS A 51 7.40 10.13 4.34
C HIS A 51 6.78 8.72 4.29
N SER A 52 6.95 7.92 5.33
CA SER A 52 6.30 6.61 5.43
C SER A 52 4.79 6.80 5.62
N VAL A 53 4.01 6.45 4.60
CA VAL A 53 2.55 6.52 4.63
C VAL A 53 1.96 5.13 4.67
N CYS A 54 0.85 4.98 5.39
CA CYS A 54 -0.03 3.83 5.20
C CYS A 54 -1.14 4.23 4.26
N TRP A 55 -1.41 3.42 3.25
CA TRP A 55 -2.41 3.70 2.22
C TRP A 55 -3.40 2.56 2.07
N THR A 56 -4.59 2.86 1.56
CA THR A 56 -5.65 1.88 1.35
C THR A 56 -6.45 2.19 0.09
N ILE A 57 -7.33 1.27 -0.27
CA ILE A 57 -8.25 1.43 -1.40
C ILE A 57 -9.46 2.30 -1.01
N PRO A 58 -10.11 2.94 -1.99
CA PRO A 58 -11.21 3.85 -1.72
C PRO A 58 -12.45 3.12 -1.21
N SER A 59 -13.27 3.83 -0.45
CA SER A 59 -14.61 3.39 -0.08
C SER A 59 -15.67 4.05 -0.96
N PRO A 60 -16.90 3.50 -1.03
CA PRO A 60 -18.02 4.18 -1.66
C PRO A 60 -18.22 5.59 -1.08
N CYS A 61 -18.41 6.58 -1.96
CA CYS A 61 -18.69 7.96 -1.56
C CYS A 61 -20.01 8.05 -0.80
N LYS A 62 -20.01 8.78 0.33
CA LYS A 62 -21.19 9.05 1.14
C LYS A 62 -21.50 10.54 1.16
N ASN A 63 -22.79 10.86 1.27
CA ASN A 63 -23.29 12.25 1.30
C ASN A 63 -23.47 12.80 2.73
N ASP A 64 -23.00 12.07 3.75
CA ASP A 64 -23.10 12.42 5.17
C ASP A 64 -21.90 13.21 5.70
N GLY A 65 -20.90 13.47 4.85
CA GLY A 65 -19.65 14.14 5.21
C GLY A 65 -18.59 13.20 5.80
N SER A 66 -18.86 11.89 5.93
CA SER A 66 -17.88 10.93 6.45
C SER A 66 -16.80 10.58 5.41
N THR A 67 -16.94 11.00 4.16
CA THR A 67 -15.98 10.73 3.10
C THR A 67 -15.49 12.01 2.44
N LEU A 68 -14.20 12.07 2.16
CA LEU A 68 -13.55 13.07 1.33
C LEU A 68 -13.61 12.63 -0.13
N TYR A 69 -14.17 13.47 -1.00
CA TYR A 69 -14.18 13.25 -2.44
C TYR A 69 -12.82 13.61 -3.06
N CYS A 70 -12.28 12.67 -3.83
CA CYS A 70 -11.00 12.77 -4.53
C CYS A 70 -11.25 12.59 -6.03
N SER A 71 -10.59 13.41 -6.85
CA SER A 71 -10.63 13.24 -8.30
C SER A 71 -9.27 13.48 -8.92
N SER A 72 -8.92 12.65 -9.90
CA SER A 72 -7.68 12.79 -10.67
C SER A 72 -7.83 12.10 -12.01
N TRP A 73 -7.43 12.78 -13.09
CA TRP A 73 -7.48 12.26 -14.46
C TRP A 73 -8.86 11.74 -14.90
N GLY A 74 -9.95 12.34 -14.39
CA GLY A 74 -11.32 11.93 -14.70
C GLY A 74 -11.77 10.63 -14.02
N VAL A 75 -11.01 10.16 -13.03
CA VAL A 75 -11.40 9.08 -12.12
C VAL A 75 -11.70 9.70 -10.77
N ASP A 76 -12.87 9.37 -10.24
CA ASP A 76 -13.36 9.85 -8.95
C ASP A 76 -13.38 8.72 -7.93
N TRP A 77 -12.96 9.00 -6.71
CA TRP A 77 -12.99 8.06 -5.61
C TRP A 77 -13.16 8.78 -4.27
N CYS A 78 -13.44 8.04 -3.20
CA CYS A 78 -13.64 8.63 -1.88
C CYS A 78 -12.78 7.97 -0.81
N CYS A 79 -12.17 8.82 0.00
CA CYS A 79 -11.39 8.44 1.17
C CYS A 79 -12.18 8.74 2.44
N ASP A 80 -11.80 8.13 3.56
CA ASP A 80 -12.36 8.47 4.85
C ASP A 80 -11.99 9.92 5.22
N TYR A 81 -12.99 10.74 5.56
CA TYR A 81 -12.75 12.17 5.79
C TYR A 81 -11.87 12.42 7.02
N ASP A 82 -12.03 11.61 8.07
CA ASP A 82 -11.39 11.84 9.35
C ASP A 82 -9.97 11.32 9.36
N THR A 83 -9.74 10.13 8.80
CA THR A 83 -8.44 9.44 8.91
C THR A 83 -7.59 9.51 7.65
N GLU A 84 -8.15 9.92 6.51
CA GLU A 84 -7.45 9.83 5.21
C GLU A 84 -7.41 11.15 4.43
N VAL A 85 -6.50 11.19 3.47
CA VAL A 85 -6.37 12.24 2.46
C VAL A 85 -6.20 11.60 1.08
N CYS A 86 -6.60 12.33 0.05
CA CYS A 86 -6.32 11.92 -1.33
C CYS A 86 -4.80 11.77 -1.52
N THR A 87 -4.37 10.74 -2.28
CA THR A 87 -2.95 10.61 -2.66
C THR A 87 -2.44 11.90 -3.29
N ARG A 88 -1.23 12.30 -2.91
CA ARG A 88 -0.54 13.49 -3.46
C ARG A 88 0.43 13.13 -4.58
N THR A 89 0.61 11.84 -4.86
CA THR A 89 1.54 11.38 -5.88
C THR A 89 0.90 11.48 -7.25
N THR A 90 1.55 12.21 -8.16
CA THR A 90 1.09 12.32 -9.54
C THR A 90 1.04 10.95 -10.20
N GLY A 91 -0.10 10.63 -10.82
CA GLY A 91 -0.31 9.36 -11.51
C GLY A 91 -0.82 8.22 -10.62
N GLN A 92 -0.95 8.44 -9.31
CA GLN A 92 -1.70 7.52 -8.44
C GLN A 92 -3.18 7.92 -8.43
N THR A 93 -4.05 6.95 -8.67
CA THR A 93 -5.51 7.09 -8.57
C THR A 93 -6.05 5.95 -7.71
N ASN A 94 -7.25 6.11 -7.14
CA ASN A 94 -7.87 5.12 -6.26
C ASN A 94 -6.98 4.73 -5.06
N ILE A 95 -6.27 5.70 -4.49
CA ILE A 95 -5.45 5.50 -3.29
C ILE A 95 -5.78 6.59 -2.27
N CYS A 96 -6.00 6.14 -1.04
CA CYS A 96 -6.25 6.99 0.12
C CYS A 96 -5.07 6.84 1.08
N TRP A 97 -4.39 7.94 1.40
CA TRP A 97 -3.30 7.95 2.37
C TRP A 97 -3.86 8.23 3.75
N ASN A 98 -3.47 7.45 4.74
CA ASN A 98 -3.77 7.76 6.12
C ASN A 98 -3.01 9.03 6.55
N LYS A 99 -3.66 9.87 7.35
CA LYS A 99 -3.07 11.10 7.90
C LYS A 99 -1.97 10.81 8.92
N VAL A 100 -1.99 9.62 9.51
CA VAL A 100 -0.99 9.17 10.48
C VAL A 100 0.16 8.49 9.74
N ASN A 101 1.38 8.81 10.16
CA ASN A 101 2.58 8.20 9.62
C ASN A 101 2.63 6.70 9.98
N SER A 102 3.15 5.91 9.04
CA SER A 102 3.42 4.50 9.24
C SER A 102 4.49 4.28 10.31
N GLU A 103 4.21 3.43 11.30
CA GLU A 103 5.22 2.98 12.27
C GLU A 103 6.24 2.02 11.62
N VAL A 104 5.92 1.42 10.46
CA VAL A 104 6.84 0.56 9.69
C VAL A 104 8.03 1.35 9.17
N GLY A 105 7.84 2.65 8.85
CA GLY A 105 8.92 3.53 8.40
C GLY A 105 9.95 3.89 9.48
N LEU A 106 9.75 3.45 10.72
CA LEU A 106 10.75 3.55 11.79
C LEU A 106 11.75 2.39 11.79
N ILE A 107 11.46 1.31 11.05
CA ILE A 107 12.31 0.14 10.95
C ILE A 107 13.13 0.25 9.66
N TYR A 108 14.45 0.07 9.77
CA TYR A 108 15.31 0.05 8.59
C TYR A 108 14.89 -1.03 7.59
N GLU A 109 14.92 -0.69 6.31
CA GLU A 109 14.61 -1.58 5.19
C GLU A 109 15.30 -2.95 5.31
N ASP A 110 16.60 -2.95 5.63
CA ASP A 110 17.38 -4.18 5.77
C ASP A 110 16.83 -5.12 6.84
N THR A 111 16.29 -4.56 7.93
CA THR A 111 15.69 -5.35 9.01
C THR A 111 14.38 -5.98 8.56
N LEU A 112 13.52 -5.22 7.85
CA LEU A 112 12.27 -5.74 7.30
C LEU A 112 12.52 -6.82 6.23
N ASN A 113 13.50 -6.61 5.37
CA ASN A 113 13.89 -7.60 4.35
C ASN A 113 14.43 -8.89 4.96
N GLN A 114 15.27 -8.79 6.00
CA GLN A 114 15.76 -9.97 6.74
C GLN A 114 14.62 -10.70 7.44
N LEU A 115 13.72 -9.97 8.10
CA LEU A 115 12.55 -10.53 8.75
C LEU A 115 11.65 -11.26 7.75
N TYR A 116 11.32 -10.61 6.63
CA TYR A 116 10.53 -11.22 5.54
C TYR A 116 11.18 -12.50 5.01
N SER A 117 12.48 -12.46 4.72
CA SER A 117 13.24 -13.62 4.20
C SER A 117 13.26 -14.78 5.20
N SER A 118 13.42 -14.46 6.49
CA SER A 118 13.39 -15.46 7.57
C SER A 118 12.03 -16.13 7.66
N LEU A 119 10.94 -15.36 7.66
CA LEU A 119 9.57 -15.89 7.74
C LEU A 119 9.20 -16.72 6.50
N MET A 120 9.60 -16.26 5.31
CA MET A 120 9.38 -16.98 4.06
C MET A 120 10.13 -18.31 3.99
N THR A 121 11.31 -18.39 4.62
CA THR A 121 12.09 -19.64 4.69
C THR A 121 11.48 -20.62 5.68
N ASP A 122 10.86 -20.13 6.76
CA ASP A 122 10.22 -20.95 7.80
C ASP A 122 8.93 -21.63 7.29
N ASP A 123 8.08 -20.89 6.58
CA ASP A 123 6.86 -21.44 5.94
C ASP A 123 6.67 -20.94 4.50
N PRO A 124 7.35 -21.54 3.51
CA PRO A 124 7.25 -21.11 2.12
C PRO A 124 5.86 -21.30 1.50
N SER A 125 4.96 -22.04 2.16
CA SER A 125 3.59 -22.28 1.72
C SER A 125 2.59 -21.26 2.25
N ALA A 126 3.01 -20.39 3.19
CA ALA A 126 2.16 -19.37 3.74
C ALA A 126 1.79 -18.29 2.70
N THR A 127 0.54 -17.86 2.77
CA THR A 127 0.03 -16.71 1.99
C THR A 127 0.34 -15.37 2.67
N THR A 128 0.52 -15.39 3.99
CA THR A 128 0.81 -14.21 4.82
C THR A 128 1.81 -14.55 5.91
N TYR A 129 2.70 -13.62 6.23
CA TYR A 129 3.72 -13.75 7.27
C TYR A 129 3.51 -12.66 8.33
N ALA A 130 2.87 -13.01 9.43
CA ALA A 130 2.62 -12.08 10.52
C ALA A 130 3.92 -11.78 11.29
N PHE A 131 4.04 -10.55 11.77
CA PHE A 131 5.14 -10.15 12.64
C PHE A 131 4.68 -9.11 13.65
N ASP A 132 5.40 -9.03 14.77
CA ASP A 132 5.17 -8.01 15.78
C ASP A 132 6.13 -6.84 15.60
N LEU A 133 5.56 -5.65 15.38
CA LEU A 133 6.32 -4.43 15.17
C LEU A 133 7.10 -4.03 16.42
N ALA A 134 6.52 -4.23 17.60
CA ALA A 134 7.13 -3.80 18.86
C ALA A 134 8.41 -4.58 19.17
N SER A 135 8.39 -5.91 19.01
CA SER A 135 9.59 -6.74 19.12
C SER A 135 10.62 -6.44 18.03
N THR A 136 10.20 -6.11 16.81
CA THR A 136 11.13 -5.77 15.72
C THR A 136 11.86 -4.44 16.00
N LEU A 137 11.15 -3.42 16.49
CA LEU A 137 11.75 -2.14 16.88
C LEU A 137 12.79 -2.27 17.99
N GLN A 138 12.58 -3.19 18.94
CA GLN A 138 13.56 -3.47 20.02
C GLN A 138 14.88 -4.04 19.47
N ILE A 139 14.83 -4.82 18.40
CA ILE A 139 16.03 -5.35 17.73
C ILE A 139 16.76 -4.22 17.01
N THR A 140 16.03 -3.34 16.30
CA THR A 140 16.60 -2.23 15.53
C THR A 140 17.36 -1.22 16.40
N VAL A 141 16.84 -0.90 17.60
CA VAL A 141 17.56 -0.01 18.53
C VAL A 141 18.77 -0.69 19.17
N SER A 142 18.79 -2.01 19.26
CA SER A 142 19.91 -2.74 19.88
C SER A 142 21.08 -2.95 18.90
N SER A 143 20.79 -3.09 17.61
CA SER A 143 21.82 -3.27 16.57
C SER A 143 22.62 -2.01 16.26
N SER A 144 22.06 -0.82 16.53
CA SER A 144 22.72 0.47 16.30
C SER A 144 23.80 0.83 17.34
N PHE A 145 23.92 0.07 18.44
CA PHE A 145 24.94 0.30 19.48
C PHE A 145 26.06 -0.75 19.55
N SER A 146 26.09 -1.74 18.66
CA SER A 146 27.09 -2.81 18.73
C SER A 146 28.29 -2.58 17.80
N SER A 147 29.38 -2.13 18.45
CA SER A 147 30.80 -2.20 18.07
C SER A 147 31.42 -1.14 17.14
N PRO A 148 32.40 -0.34 17.63
CA PRO A 148 33.32 0.39 16.77
C PRO A 148 34.15 -0.59 15.90
N PRO A 149 34.55 -0.19 14.68
CA PRO A 149 35.33 -1.05 13.80
C PRO A 149 36.63 -1.47 14.52
N PRO A 150 37.01 -2.76 14.51
CA PRO A 150 38.30 -3.16 15.03
C PRO A 150 39.39 -2.44 14.21
N LEU A 151 40.28 -1.70 14.89
CA LEU A 151 41.47 -1.16 14.26
C LEU A 151 42.25 -2.31 13.61
N SER A 152 42.29 -2.32 12.28
CA SER A 152 43.09 -3.24 11.49
C SER A 152 44.56 -3.10 11.87
N THR A 153 45.04 -4.02 12.71
CA THR A 153 46.47 -4.23 12.92
C THR A 153 47.03 -4.91 11.68
N TRP A 154 47.72 -4.13 10.87
CA TRP A 154 48.43 -4.59 9.67
C TRP A 154 49.56 -5.54 10.11
N SER A 155 49.48 -6.81 9.72
CA SER A 155 50.55 -7.78 9.93
C SER A 155 50.99 -8.38 8.59
N PRO A 156 52.30 -8.47 8.28
CA PRO A 156 52.77 -8.77 6.92
C PRO A 156 52.68 -10.26 6.58
N LYS A 157 52.35 -10.50 5.32
CA LYS A 157 52.37 -11.77 4.59
C LYS A 157 53.79 -12.36 4.50
N PRO A 158 53.98 -13.68 4.69
CA PRO A 158 55.02 -14.42 4.00
C PRO A 158 54.41 -15.30 2.90
N ASP A 159 55.00 -15.20 1.71
CA ASP A 159 54.79 -16.10 0.59
C ASP A 159 55.25 -17.53 0.94
N GLY A 160 54.51 -18.52 0.43
CA GLY A 160 54.85 -19.93 0.61
C GLY A 160 53.94 -20.84 -0.20
N SER A 161 54.28 -21.02 -1.48
CA SER A 161 53.78 -22.09 -2.35
C SER A 161 53.92 -23.45 -1.69
N SER A 162 52.89 -24.31 -1.81
CA SER A 162 53.05 -25.71 -2.25
C SER A 162 51.72 -26.42 -2.42
N SER A 163 51.73 -27.29 -3.41
CA SER A 163 50.68 -28.10 -3.96
C SER A 163 50.30 -29.30 -3.06
N SER A 164 49.09 -29.82 -3.32
CA SER A 164 48.72 -31.24 -3.32
C SER A 164 47.88 -31.81 -2.16
N VAL A 165 46.92 -32.63 -2.59
CA VAL A 165 46.43 -33.91 -2.04
C VAL A 165 44.97 -33.93 -1.55
N LEU A 166 44.22 -34.78 -2.26
CA LEU A 166 42.87 -35.30 -2.01
C LEU A 166 42.79 -36.17 -0.75
N THR A 167 41.68 -36.12 -0.02
CA THR A 167 41.07 -37.32 0.60
C THR A 167 39.65 -37.05 1.10
N PRO A 168 38.67 -37.93 0.81
CA PRO A 168 37.33 -37.92 1.40
C PRO A 168 37.14 -39.07 2.43
N SER A 169 36.49 -38.78 3.56
CA SER A 169 35.74 -39.69 4.46
C SER A 169 35.27 -38.83 5.64
N THR A 170 34.04 -38.93 6.16
CA THR A 170 33.63 -40.09 6.97
C THR A 170 32.12 -40.12 7.12
N LEU A 171 31.58 -41.31 6.90
CA LEU A 171 30.22 -41.79 7.14
C LEU A 171 29.92 -41.82 8.64
N GLY A 172 28.82 -41.20 9.08
CA GLY A 172 28.33 -41.25 10.46
C GLY A 172 26.92 -41.81 10.51
N THR A 173 26.81 -43.12 10.66
CA THR A 173 25.56 -43.87 10.92
C THR A 173 25.37 -43.97 12.43
N THR A 174 24.20 -43.59 12.96
CA THR A 174 23.78 -44.01 14.29
C THR A 174 22.28 -44.28 14.31
N THR A 175 21.97 -45.56 14.25
CA THR A 175 20.67 -46.17 14.49
C THR A 175 20.49 -46.31 16.00
N THR A 176 19.36 -45.90 16.58
CA THR A 176 18.86 -46.49 17.83
C THR A 176 17.34 -46.46 17.82
N ASP A 177 16.77 -47.66 17.74
CA ASP A 177 15.38 -48.03 17.92
C ASP A 177 14.88 -47.72 19.34
N GLY A 178 13.61 -47.33 19.42
CA GLY A 178 12.87 -47.12 20.66
C GLY A 178 11.38 -47.34 20.45
N SER A 179 11.01 -48.59 20.18
CA SER A 179 9.64 -49.09 20.13
C SER A 179 8.96 -48.99 21.50
N THR A 180 7.76 -48.41 21.57
CA THR A 180 6.75 -48.88 22.53
C THR A 180 5.32 -48.63 22.03
N THR A 181 4.72 -49.74 21.63
CA THR A 181 3.31 -49.97 21.33
C THR A 181 2.43 -49.78 22.57
N THR A 182 1.26 -49.17 22.43
CA THR A 182 0.04 -49.59 23.16
C THR A 182 -1.22 -49.00 22.51
N THR A 183 -1.95 -49.86 21.78
CA THR A 183 -3.40 -49.78 21.52
C THR A 183 -4.09 -50.68 22.55
N PRO A 184 -5.28 -50.35 23.08
CA PRO A 184 -6.57 -50.81 22.51
C PRO A 184 -7.73 -49.80 22.77
N ALA A 185 -8.97 -49.87 22.28
CA ALA A 185 -9.70 -50.57 21.23
C ALA A 185 -11.14 -50.00 21.17
N LEU A 186 -11.81 -50.22 20.03
CA LEU A 186 -13.25 -50.52 19.84
C LEU A 186 -14.35 -49.49 20.15
N GLY A 187 -15.10 -49.16 19.09
CA GLY A 187 -16.49 -48.67 19.15
C GLY A 187 -17.02 -48.25 17.77
N PRO A 188 -17.94 -49.00 17.13
CA PRO A 188 -18.34 -48.82 15.74
C PRO A 188 -19.54 -47.88 15.59
N ASN A 189 -19.71 -47.25 14.41
CA ASN A 189 -21.00 -47.27 13.72
C ASN A 189 -20.89 -46.81 12.25
N THR A 190 -21.24 -47.79 11.42
CA THR A 190 -21.51 -47.79 9.99
C THR A 190 -22.72 -46.91 9.65
N VAL A 191 -22.60 -46.01 8.66
CA VAL A 191 -23.71 -45.68 7.75
C VAL A 191 -23.14 -45.49 6.34
N ASN A 192 -23.54 -46.42 5.45
CA ASN A 192 -23.34 -46.40 4.01
C ASN A 192 -24.19 -45.30 3.35
N SER A 193 -23.68 -44.67 2.28
CA SER A 193 -24.40 -44.45 1.00
C SER A 193 -23.53 -43.66 -0.01
N PRO A 194 -23.83 -43.68 -1.32
CA PRO A 194 -22.87 -44.14 -2.33
C PRO A 194 -22.38 -43.04 -3.31
N ASP A 195 -21.17 -43.28 -3.81
CA ASP A 195 -20.60 -42.75 -5.07
C ASP A 195 -21.35 -43.39 -6.27
N PRO A 196 -21.50 -42.74 -7.45
CA PRO A 196 -20.37 -42.53 -8.37
C PRO A 196 -20.43 -41.21 -9.16
N GLY A 197 -19.42 -40.35 -8.99
CA GLY A 197 -19.22 -39.12 -9.78
C GLY A 197 -17.85 -39.06 -10.41
N SER A 198 -17.59 -39.92 -11.40
CA SER A 198 -16.37 -39.95 -12.21
C SER A 198 -16.15 -38.63 -12.97
N HIS A 199 -15.16 -37.83 -12.55
CA HIS A 199 -14.63 -36.71 -13.32
C HIS A 199 -13.17 -36.96 -13.71
N PRO A 200 -12.81 -36.76 -14.99
CA PRO A 200 -11.47 -37.05 -15.51
C PRO A 200 -10.45 -36.02 -15.02
N SER A 201 -9.35 -36.52 -14.45
CA SER A 201 -8.17 -35.75 -14.11
C SER A 201 -7.39 -35.38 -15.38
N SER A 202 -7.61 -34.17 -15.91
CA SER A 202 -6.69 -33.56 -16.87
C SER A 202 -5.51 -32.95 -16.12
N SER A 203 -4.45 -33.74 -15.98
CA SER A 203 -3.10 -33.30 -15.62
C SER A 203 -2.58 -32.40 -16.73
N TRP A 204 -2.68 -31.08 -16.54
CA TRP A 204 -2.11 -30.09 -17.43
C TRP A 204 -0.63 -29.91 -17.08
N SER A 205 0.22 -30.31 -18.02
CA SER A 205 1.66 -30.14 -17.96
C SER A 205 2.00 -28.68 -18.25
N GLY A 206 2.60 -28.00 -17.26
CA GLY A 206 3.11 -26.65 -17.41
C GLY A 206 4.25 -26.61 -18.43
N GLY A 207 4.04 -25.87 -19.53
CA GLY A 207 5.09 -25.66 -20.52
C GLY A 207 4.60 -25.28 -21.92
N ALA A 208 3.68 -24.31 -22.06
CA ALA A 208 3.43 -23.61 -23.32
C ALA A 208 2.37 -22.49 -23.15
N ILE A 209 2.73 -21.37 -22.49
CA ILE A 209 1.93 -20.13 -22.58
C ILE A 209 2.86 -18.95 -22.80
N ALA A 210 3.52 -18.93 -23.94
CA ALA A 210 4.10 -17.73 -24.50
C ALA A 210 3.52 -17.59 -25.91
N ALA A 211 3.00 -16.40 -26.23
CA ALA A 211 2.52 -15.96 -27.54
C ALA A 211 1.03 -16.14 -27.88
N MET A 212 0.12 -15.45 -27.16
CA MET A 212 -1.16 -15.00 -27.76
C MET A 212 -1.73 -13.71 -27.14
N VAL A 213 -0.91 -12.81 -26.59
CA VAL A 213 -1.43 -11.55 -25.99
C VAL A 213 -1.12 -10.30 -26.83
N LEU A 214 -0.14 -10.34 -27.74
CA LEU A 214 0.28 -9.14 -28.49
C LEU A 214 -0.47 -8.90 -29.81
N ALA A 215 -1.25 -9.86 -30.33
CA ALA A 215 -1.97 -9.71 -31.59
C ALA A 215 -3.35 -9.02 -31.44
N GLY A 216 -3.99 -9.12 -30.27
CA GLY A 216 -5.32 -8.53 -30.03
C GLY A 216 -5.30 -7.01 -29.86
N PHE A 217 -4.30 -6.48 -29.16
CA PHE A 217 -4.23 -5.04 -28.84
C PHE A 217 -3.94 -4.16 -30.06
N MET A 218 -3.24 -4.67 -31.08
CA MET A 218 -2.96 -3.91 -32.31
C MET A 218 -4.24 -3.66 -33.14
N VAL A 219 -5.16 -4.63 -33.19
CA VAL A 219 -6.41 -4.49 -33.96
C VAL A 219 -7.38 -3.55 -33.25
N VAL A 220 -7.50 -3.65 -31.92
CA VAL A 220 -8.40 -2.77 -31.16
C VAL A 220 -7.85 -1.33 -31.10
N GLY A 221 -6.54 -1.17 -30.91
CA GLY A 221 -5.90 0.15 -30.89
C GLY A 221 -5.99 0.90 -32.22
N THR A 222 -5.82 0.21 -33.35
CA THR A 222 -5.93 0.84 -34.68
C THR A 222 -7.37 1.28 -34.99
N VAL A 223 -8.38 0.49 -34.62
CA VAL A 223 -9.79 0.87 -34.84
C VAL A 223 -10.18 2.08 -33.97
N LEU A 224 -9.80 2.09 -32.69
CA LEU A 224 -10.10 3.23 -31.80
C LEU A 224 -9.35 4.50 -32.23
N GLY A 225 -8.08 4.38 -32.65
CA GLY A 225 -7.29 5.50 -33.15
C GLY A 225 -7.89 6.15 -34.40
N VAL A 226 -8.39 5.35 -35.35
CA VAL A 226 -9.05 5.86 -36.56
C VAL A 226 -10.36 6.59 -36.23
N ILE A 227 -11.16 6.08 -35.28
CA ILE A 227 -12.41 6.72 -34.88
C ILE A 227 -12.15 8.10 -34.26
N VAL A 228 -11.19 8.21 -33.34
CA VAL A 228 -10.84 9.50 -32.71
C VAL A 228 -10.33 10.50 -33.76
N LEU A 229 -9.49 10.05 -34.70
CA LEU A 229 -8.93 10.91 -35.74
C LEU A 229 -10.01 11.41 -36.72
N LEU A 230 -11.05 10.62 -37.00
CA LEU A 230 -12.19 11.04 -37.82
C LEU A 230 -13.11 12.04 -37.10
N LEU A 231 -13.27 11.91 -35.77
CA LEU A 231 -14.06 12.85 -34.97
C LEU A 231 -13.38 14.22 -34.83
N ASP A 232 -12.05 14.24 -34.68
CA ASP A 232 -11.31 15.49 -34.55
C ASP A 232 -11.27 16.30 -35.87
N ARG A 233 -11.20 15.59 -37.00
CA ARG A 233 -11.34 16.21 -38.33
C ARG A 233 -12.75 16.76 -38.59
N ARG A 234 -13.79 16.25 -37.91
CA ARG A 234 -15.14 16.81 -37.99
C ARG A 234 -15.26 18.09 -37.15
N LYS A 235 -14.74 18.09 -35.92
CA LYS A 235 -14.81 19.26 -35.02
C LYS A 235 -14.11 20.50 -35.60
N SER A 236 -13.00 20.31 -36.33
CA SER A 236 -12.28 21.41 -36.98
C SER A 236 -13.05 22.08 -38.13
N ARG A 237 -14.17 21.52 -38.60
CA ARG A 237 -15.00 22.14 -39.65
C ARG A 237 -16.08 23.09 -39.11
N ASP A 238 -16.36 23.05 -37.80
CA ASP A 238 -17.41 23.87 -37.19
C ASP A 238 -16.88 25.22 -36.66
N ILE A 239 -15.56 25.40 -36.56
CA ILE A 239 -14.92 26.62 -36.03
C ILE A 239 -14.88 27.77 -37.07
N VAL A 240 -15.21 27.53 -38.33
CA VAL A 240 -15.22 28.59 -39.38
C VAL A 240 -16.57 29.31 -39.51
N ARG A 241 -17.63 28.91 -38.77
CA ARG A 241 -18.98 29.50 -38.96
C ARG A 241 -19.56 30.29 -37.78
N SER A 242 -18.93 30.31 -36.63
CA SER A 242 -19.47 31.01 -35.44
C SER A 242 -18.66 32.25 -35.08
N GLY A 243 -18.68 33.23 -35.97
CA GLY A 243 -18.16 34.58 -35.73
C GLY A 243 -19.17 35.64 -36.16
N ALA A 244 -20.22 35.86 -35.36
CA ALA A 244 -21.00 37.11 -35.32
C ALA A 244 -22.12 37.05 -34.26
N GLY A 245 -22.16 38.04 -33.36
CA GLY A 245 -23.24 38.32 -32.38
C GLY A 245 -22.75 38.15 -30.94
N SER A 246 -22.39 39.16 -30.15
CA SER A 246 -22.91 40.52 -29.89
C SER A 246 -24.25 40.56 -29.14
N GLY A 247 -24.21 41.15 -27.93
CA GLY A 247 -25.34 41.52 -27.08
C GLY A 247 -25.73 40.44 -26.06
N ALA A 248 -26.23 40.74 -24.85
CA ALA A 248 -26.42 41.94 -24.06
C ALA A 248 -26.82 41.44 -22.65
N GLY A 249 -26.68 42.27 -21.62
CA GLY A 249 -26.82 41.88 -20.22
C GLY A 249 -28.21 41.33 -19.80
N ALA A 250 -28.20 40.59 -18.70
CA ALA A 250 -29.36 40.29 -17.89
C ALA A 250 -28.93 40.13 -16.41
N GLU A 251 -29.30 41.14 -15.65
CA GLU A 251 -29.79 41.17 -14.26
C GLU A 251 -29.83 39.85 -13.47
N ILE A 252 -29.22 39.86 -12.28
CA ILE A 252 -29.20 38.78 -11.28
C ILE A 252 -30.23 39.10 -10.18
N PRO A 253 -31.14 38.18 -9.83
CA PRO A 253 -31.84 38.21 -8.55
C PRO A 253 -30.99 37.53 -7.47
N GLU A 254 -30.78 38.28 -6.40
CA GLU A 254 -30.22 37.90 -5.11
C GLU A 254 -31.03 36.75 -4.50
N LEU A 255 -30.42 35.58 -4.31
CA LEU A 255 -31.03 34.44 -3.63
C LEU A 255 -30.03 33.84 -2.62
N ASP A 256 -30.27 34.22 -1.37
CA ASP A 256 -30.06 33.52 -0.10
C ASP A 256 -29.00 32.39 -0.07
N ASP A 257 -27.82 32.76 0.40
CA ASP A 257 -26.66 31.89 0.63
C ASP A 257 -26.75 31.28 2.04
N THR A 258 -27.23 30.03 2.11
CA THR A 258 -26.89 29.13 3.21
C THR A 258 -26.37 27.82 2.64
N ARG A 259 -25.27 27.89 1.87
CA ARG A 259 -24.57 26.70 1.38
C ARG A 259 -23.48 26.33 2.38
N PRO A 260 -23.34 25.04 2.78
CA PRO A 260 -22.20 24.60 3.58
C PRO A 260 -20.93 24.90 2.80
N VAL A 261 -19.99 25.56 3.48
CA VAL A 261 -18.68 25.98 2.97
C VAL A 261 -18.00 24.78 2.30
N GLN A 262 -18.07 24.73 0.97
CA GLN A 262 -17.27 23.84 0.16
C GLN A 262 -15.84 24.40 0.26
N GLN A 263 -15.07 23.86 1.20
CA GLN A 263 -13.68 24.24 1.38
C GLN A 263 -12.90 23.68 0.18
N VAL A 264 -12.81 24.51 -0.86
CA VAL A 264 -11.95 24.28 -2.02
C VAL A 264 -10.51 24.38 -1.51
N CYS A 265 -9.87 23.22 -1.32
CA CYS A 265 -8.43 23.17 -1.12
C CYS A 265 -7.77 23.34 -2.49
N GLU A 266 -7.18 24.52 -2.75
CA GLU A 266 -6.27 24.70 -3.88
C GLU A 266 -5.06 23.76 -3.74
N ALA A 267 -4.57 23.25 -4.88
CA ALA A 267 -3.59 22.17 -4.99
C ALA A 267 -2.18 22.49 -4.44
N ASP A 268 -1.94 23.70 -3.91
CA ASP A 268 -0.61 24.17 -3.47
C ASP A 268 -0.37 24.09 -1.95
N GLY A 269 -1.31 23.54 -1.17
CA GLY A 269 -1.06 23.15 0.21
C GLY A 269 -0.69 24.29 1.18
N HIS A 270 -0.94 25.56 0.82
CA HIS A 270 -0.89 26.66 1.77
C HIS A 270 -2.27 26.86 2.40
N SER A 271 -2.33 26.69 3.72
CA SER A 271 -3.47 27.12 4.53
C SER A 271 -3.54 28.64 4.45
N ILE A 272 -4.45 29.18 3.64
CA ILE A 272 -4.82 30.59 3.74
C ILE A 272 -5.58 30.73 5.05
N ARG A 273 -4.84 31.04 6.13
CA ARG A 273 -5.47 31.72 7.26
C ARG A 273 -6.12 32.98 6.67
N PRO A 274 -7.40 33.25 6.93
CA PRO A 274 -7.97 34.55 6.58
C PRO A 274 -7.06 35.62 7.18
N PRO A 275 -6.72 36.68 6.42
CA PRO A 275 -5.87 37.74 6.94
C PRO A 275 -6.49 38.22 8.26
N LEU A 276 -5.70 38.16 9.33
CA LEU A 276 -6.04 38.78 10.60
C LEU A 276 -6.34 40.24 10.29
N VAL A 277 -7.62 40.60 10.30
CA VAL A 277 -8.06 41.98 10.29
C VAL A 277 -7.37 42.65 11.48
N PRO A 278 -6.55 43.68 11.28
CA PRO A 278 -5.95 44.42 12.39
C PRO A 278 -7.11 44.96 13.24
N LEU A 279 -7.24 44.46 14.46
CA LEU A 279 -8.07 45.11 15.47
C LEU A 279 -7.49 46.50 15.67
N GLY A 280 -8.25 47.51 15.22
CA GLY A 280 -7.90 48.91 15.39
C GLY A 280 -7.68 49.24 16.87
N PRO A 281 -6.91 50.29 17.17
CA PRO A 281 -6.62 50.69 18.54
C PRO A 281 -7.92 51.04 19.25
N HIS A 282 -8.24 50.26 20.29
CA HIS A 282 -9.26 50.60 21.27
C HIS A 282 -8.83 51.89 21.98
N GLU A 283 -9.53 53.00 21.71
CA GLU A 283 -9.45 54.20 22.54
C GLU A 283 -9.86 53.84 23.98
N LEU A 284 -8.93 54.04 24.91
CA LEU A 284 -9.19 54.02 26.34
C LEU A 284 -9.83 55.37 26.74
N PRO A 285 -11.03 55.38 27.36
CA PRO A 285 -11.59 56.61 27.89
C PRO A 285 -10.72 57.13 29.04
N SER A 286 -10.18 58.33 28.84
CA SER A 286 -9.48 59.12 29.85
C SER A 286 -10.51 59.81 30.76
N GLY A 287 -10.46 59.50 32.05
CA GLY A 287 -11.20 60.19 33.12
C GLY A 287 -11.51 59.21 34.26
N ALA A 288 -11.29 59.49 35.54
CA ALA A 288 -10.90 60.71 36.22
C ALA A 288 -10.26 60.31 37.56
N TRP A 289 -9.15 60.96 37.93
CA TRP A 289 -8.72 61.06 39.32
C TRP A 289 -9.05 62.48 39.77
N ALA A 290 -9.99 62.61 40.71
CA ALA A 290 -10.19 63.82 41.48
C ALA A 290 -10.44 63.41 42.94
N LEU A 291 -9.46 63.79 43.77
CA LEU A 291 -9.46 64.13 45.19
C LEU A 291 -10.59 63.59 46.09
#